data_AF-A0A932MM18-F1
#
_entry.id   AF-A0A932MM18-F1
#
_cell.length_a   1.000
_cell.length_b   1.000
_cell.length_c   1.000
_cell.angle_alpha   90.00
_cell.angle_beta   90.00
_cell.angle_gamma   90.00
#
_symmetry.space_group_name_H-M   'P 1'
#
loop_
_entity.id
_entity.type
_entity.pdbx_description
1 polymer ?
#
loop_
_entity_poly.entity_id
_entity_poly.type
_entity_poly.pdbx_seq_one_letter_code
_entity_poly.pdbx_strand_id
1 'polypeptide(L)'
;MTELTRFPSGVEARAYENAAHPDSVLVAFRGTQTDDPRDVMADMGIVDSQISGQGNDFLWRQVTDAEKFIDMVSRMRQKSHGNRPIRTRDITVTGCSLGGFLTQAVTVRKRTLKGITFNAPGALKFVSGPGSAGMAAVSAATRGMVDNHRRDSDPVGNSGRHVGRVWKYPDYVRRATYVSKPGCGKGNFADPRNGGECWSCEGWNRTAFHAVDSGKACARTVAASYHRAEKKRQNTHVGQGCPRGEFWDVKGGHGVLGACYSCDGNKRTVFAVDSDKACERPAYETFKRAKFIRKSALCPSGSFFDPRNLGECWSCPKGFDRGTAPVDKPNACLPPNFRVENHKCDGFYVDISRGMKGVPVAEK
;
A
#
# COMPACT_ATOMS: atom_id res chain seq x y z
N MET A 1 12.38 -30.69 23.06
CA MET A 1 12.49 -29.39 22.33
C MET A 1 13.52 -29.42 21.22
N THR A 2 13.27 -28.76 20.08
CA THR A 2 14.26 -28.62 18.99
C THR A 2 14.90 -27.23 18.96
N GLU A 3 16.11 -27.16 18.38
CA GLU A 3 16.65 -25.92 17.84
C GLU A 3 15.88 -25.51 16.56
N LEU A 4 16.14 -24.28 16.09
CA LEU A 4 15.61 -23.82 14.82
C LEU A 4 16.23 -24.63 13.68
N THR A 5 15.42 -25.37 12.95
CA THR A 5 15.87 -26.18 11.80
C THR A 5 15.60 -25.42 10.52
N ARG A 6 16.61 -25.33 9.64
CA ARG A 6 16.51 -24.71 8.32
C ARG A 6 16.63 -25.76 7.23
N PHE A 7 15.72 -25.74 6.26
CA PHE A 7 15.70 -26.67 5.14
C PHE A 7 16.22 -26.01 3.86
N PRO A 8 16.74 -26.78 2.88
CA PRO A 8 17.22 -26.24 1.60
C PRO A 8 16.15 -25.47 0.80
N SER A 9 14.87 -25.77 1.01
CA SER A 9 13.76 -25.03 0.40
C SER A 9 13.51 -23.64 1.01
N GLY A 10 14.26 -23.26 2.05
CA GLY A 10 14.08 -22.00 2.78
C GLY A 10 13.11 -22.10 3.95
N VAL A 11 12.47 -23.26 4.18
CA VAL A 11 11.61 -23.47 5.35
C VAL A 11 12.44 -23.43 6.62
N GLU A 12 12.01 -22.63 7.58
CA GLU A 12 12.53 -22.65 8.93
C GLU A 12 11.43 -23.10 9.91
N ALA A 13 11.73 -24.06 10.78
CA ALA A 13 10.77 -24.65 11.68
C ALA A 13 11.35 -24.92 13.07
N ARG A 14 10.49 -24.89 14.09
CA ARG A 14 10.86 -25.24 15.47
C ARG A 14 9.71 -25.91 16.21
N ALA A 15 10.02 -26.88 17.07
CA ALA A 15 9.05 -27.58 17.90
C ALA A 15 9.16 -27.14 19.37
N TYR A 16 8.01 -26.93 19.99
CA TYR A 16 7.83 -26.47 21.36
C TYR A 16 6.96 -27.44 22.18
N GLU A 17 7.34 -27.71 23.42
CA GLU A 17 6.56 -28.43 24.41
C GLU A 17 5.59 -27.44 25.03
N ASN A 18 4.34 -27.83 25.13
CA ASN A 18 3.33 -26.98 25.71
C ASN A 18 3.29 -27.19 27.23
N ALA A 19 3.74 -26.17 27.99
CA ALA A 19 3.75 -26.24 29.45
C ALA A 19 2.35 -26.37 30.06
N ALA A 20 1.31 -25.81 29.42
CA ALA A 20 -0.07 -25.90 29.89
C ALA A 20 -0.77 -27.20 29.47
N HIS A 21 -0.30 -27.83 28.41
CA HIS A 21 -0.79 -29.12 27.91
C HIS A 21 0.40 -30.04 27.62
N PRO A 22 1.00 -30.67 28.65
CA PRO A 22 2.25 -31.45 28.55
C PRO A 22 2.20 -32.62 27.55
N ASP A 23 0.99 -33.00 27.16
CA ASP A 23 0.70 -34.05 26.19
C ASP A 23 0.67 -33.53 24.75
N SER A 24 0.99 -32.24 24.52
CA SER A 24 0.96 -31.62 23.20
C SER A 24 2.27 -30.94 22.83
N VAL A 25 2.57 -30.94 21.52
CA VAL A 25 3.69 -30.23 20.92
C VAL A 25 3.18 -29.21 19.93
N LEU A 26 3.75 -28.01 19.97
CA LEU A 26 3.53 -26.96 19.01
C LEU A 26 4.69 -26.92 18.01
N VAL A 27 4.43 -27.12 16.72
CA VAL A 27 5.39 -26.90 15.64
C VAL A 27 5.10 -25.55 15.01
N ALA A 28 6.08 -24.65 14.98
CA ALA A 28 5.96 -23.35 14.34
C ALA A 28 6.80 -23.28 13.07
N PHE A 29 6.19 -22.86 11.96
CA PHE A 29 6.85 -22.53 10.71
C PHE A 29 7.06 -21.01 10.62
N ARG A 30 8.27 -20.60 10.25
CA ARG A 30 8.60 -19.18 10.03
C ARG A 30 7.99 -18.71 8.69
N GLY A 31 7.53 -17.46 8.66
CA GLY A 31 7.19 -16.77 7.42
C GLY A 31 8.40 -16.10 6.76
N THR A 32 8.19 -15.45 5.62
CA THR A 32 9.19 -14.62 4.92
C THR A 32 9.82 -13.58 5.85
N GLN A 33 11.10 -13.25 5.65
CA GLN A 33 11.77 -12.15 6.36
C GLN A 33 11.22 -10.81 5.89
N THR A 34 10.80 -9.99 6.84
CA THR A 34 9.86 -8.89 6.62
C THR A 34 10.52 -7.51 6.64
N ASP A 35 11.84 -7.45 6.52
CA ASP A 35 12.62 -6.21 6.54
C ASP A 35 12.48 -5.35 5.28
N ASP A 36 11.88 -5.88 4.20
CA ASP A 36 11.37 -5.08 3.07
C ASP A 36 9.89 -5.43 2.75
N PRO A 37 8.94 -4.48 2.86
CA PRO A 37 7.54 -4.70 2.45
C PRO A 37 7.37 -5.03 0.95
N ARG A 38 8.37 -4.77 0.11
CA ARG A 38 8.41 -5.23 -1.29
C ARG A 38 8.74 -6.72 -1.39
N ASP A 39 9.51 -7.28 -0.47
CA ASP A 39 9.81 -8.72 -0.43
C ASP A 39 8.58 -9.53 -0.01
N VAL A 40 7.77 -9.01 0.91
CA VAL A 40 6.47 -9.62 1.28
C VAL A 40 5.52 -9.65 0.08
N MET A 41 5.45 -8.57 -0.71
CA MET A 41 4.62 -8.55 -1.92
C MET A 41 5.20 -9.39 -3.06
N ALA A 42 6.51 -9.49 -3.19
CA ALA A 42 7.17 -10.33 -4.17
C ALA A 42 6.94 -11.82 -3.87
N ASP A 43 7.14 -12.24 -2.62
CA ASP A 43 6.89 -13.61 -2.16
C ASP A 43 5.40 -13.97 -2.22
N MET A 44 4.51 -13.01 -1.95
CA MET A 44 3.07 -13.20 -2.11
C MET A 44 2.64 -13.22 -3.58
N GLY A 45 3.28 -12.44 -4.44
CA GLY A 45 3.12 -12.51 -5.89
C GLY A 45 3.56 -13.87 -6.44
N ILE A 46 4.60 -14.45 -5.85
CA ILE A 46 5.03 -15.83 -6.09
C ILE A 46 3.96 -16.82 -5.59
N VAL A 47 3.44 -16.69 -4.37
CA VAL A 47 2.37 -17.57 -3.86
C VAL A 47 1.12 -17.50 -4.76
N ASP A 48 0.65 -16.32 -5.12
CA ASP A 48 -0.58 -16.13 -5.92
C ASP A 48 -0.39 -16.61 -7.39
N SER A 49 0.75 -16.29 -8.00
CA SER A 49 1.09 -16.75 -9.36
C SER A 49 1.42 -18.25 -9.43
N GLN A 50 2.01 -18.85 -8.39
CA GLN A 50 2.33 -20.28 -8.37
C GLN A 50 1.13 -21.15 -8.00
N ILE A 51 0.20 -20.67 -7.17
CA ILE A 51 -1.14 -21.27 -6.95
C ILE A 51 -1.96 -21.26 -8.25
N SER A 52 -1.64 -20.38 -9.21
CA SER A 52 -2.33 -20.26 -10.50
C SER A 52 -1.96 -21.30 -11.57
N GLY A 53 -0.91 -22.12 -11.36
CA GLY A 53 -0.70 -23.36 -12.13
C GLY A 53 0.61 -23.52 -12.91
N GLN A 54 1.61 -22.64 -12.78
CA GLN A 54 2.88 -22.76 -13.53
C GLN A 54 4.19 -22.74 -12.70
N GLY A 55 4.14 -22.68 -11.36
CA GLY A 55 5.37 -22.73 -10.52
C GLY A 55 5.25 -23.62 -9.28
N ASN A 56 4.53 -24.73 -9.41
CA ASN A 56 4.12 -25.59 -8.30
C ASN A 56 5.29 -26.23 -7.53
N ASP A 57 6.42 -26.49 -8.20
CA ASP A 57 7.51 -27.31 -7.64
C ASP A 57 8.20 -26.68 -6.43
N PHE A 58 8.34 -25.36 -6.38
CA PHE A 58 9.01 -24.69 -5.28
C PHE A 58 8.18 -24.73 -3.99
N LEU A 59 6.88 -24.40 -4.07
CA LEU A 59 5.97 -24.50 -2.93
C LEU A 59 5.77 -25.96 -2.50
N TRP A 60 5.71 -26.92 -3.44
CA TRP A 60 5.67 -28.34 -3.08
C TRP A 60 6.93 -28.80 -2.34
N ARG A 61 8.12 -28.31 -2.68
CA ARG A 61 9.36 -28.59 -1.93
C ARG A 61 9.27 -28.04 -0.51
N GLN A 62 8.78 -26.82 -0.33
CA GLN A 62 8.58 -26.24 1.01
C GLN A 62 7.58 -27.05 1.85
N VAL A 63 6.44 -27.43 1.27
CA VAL A 63 5.45 -28.28 1.96
C VAL A 63 6.04 -29.63 2.32
N THR A 64 6.82 -30.23 1.40
CA THR A 64 7.49 -31.51 1.64
C THR A 64 8.50 -31.43 2.80
N ASP A 65 9.29 -30.36 2.86
CA ASP A 65 10.26 -30.16 3.95
C ASP A 65 9.55 -29.87 5.28
N ALA A 66 8.44 -29.14 5.27
CA ALA A 66 7.59 -28.96 6.44
C ALA A 66 7.00 -30.30 6.93
N GLU A 67 6.56 -31.18 6.03
CA GLU A 67 6.12 -32.54 6.38
C GLU A 67 7.25 -33.38 6.99
N LYS A 68 8.47 -33.33 6.42
CA LYS A 68 9.64 -34.01 6.98
C LYS A 68 9.96 -33.53 8.39
N PHE A 69 9.83 -32.23 8.66
CA PHE A 69 10.03 -31.69 10.00
C PHE A 69 9.01 -32.26 10.98
N ILE A 70 7.73 -32.33 10.60
CA ILE A 70 6.67 -32.92 11.44
C ILE A 70 6.95 -34.41 11.70
N ASP A 71 7.39 -35.16 10.68
CA ASP A 71 7.75 -36.57 10.84
C ASP A 71 8.99 -36.77 11.73
N MET A 72 9.93 -35.83 11.70
CA MET A 72 11.05 -35.82 12.64
C MET A 72 10.54 -35.59 14.06
N VAL A 73 9.63 -34.64 14.27
CA VAL A 73 9.03 -34.35 15.58
C VAL A 73 8.20 -35.53 16.10
N SER A 74 7.42 -36.21 15.27
CA SER A 74 6.63 -37.38 15.70
C SER A 74 7.48 -38.57 16.15
N ARG A 75 8.72 -38.67 15.62
CA ARG A 75 9.72 -39.64 16.09
C ARG A 75 10.41 -39.23 17.39
N MET A 76 10.30 -37.97 17.81
CA MET A 76 10.83 -37.55 19.11
C MET A 76 10.00 -38.13 20.24
N ARG A 77 10.63 -38.25 21.41
CA ARG A 77 10.02 -38.82 22.60
C ARG A 77 9.75 -37.72 23.61
N GLN A 78 8.52 -37.67 24.13
CA GLN A 78 8.15 -36.77 25.21
C GLN A 78 8.47 -37.42 26.56
N LYS A 79 9.23 -36.71 27.40
CA LYS A 79 9.52 -37.13 28.77
C LYS A 79 8.25 -37.25 29.61
N SER A 80 7.27 -36.37 29.38
CA SER A 80 5.94 -36.38 30.01
C SER A 80 5.14 -37.66 29.78
N HIS A 81 5.42 -38.42 28.71
CA HIS A 81 4.71 -39.65 28.35
C HIS A 81 5.53 -40.94 28.53
N GLY A 82 6.46 -40.96 29.51
CA GLY A 82 7.28 -42.15 29.74
C GLY A 82 8.16 -42.50 28.54
N ASN A 83 8.66 -41.47 27.83
CA ASN A 83 9.56 -41.62 26.69
C ASN A 83 8.92 -42.31 25.46
N ARG A 84 7.60 -42.15 25.27
CA ARG A 84 6.89 -42.63 24.08
C ARG A 84 7.02 -41.64 22.91
N PRO A 85 6.95 -42.12 21.64
CA PRO A 85 6.89 -41.25 20.47
C PRO A 85 5.67 -40.33 20.50
N ILE A 86 5.85 -39.11 20.00
CA ILE A 86 4.79 -38.10 19.91
C ILE A 86 3.85 -38.49 18.76
N ARG A 87 2.55 -38.63 19.03
CA ARG A 87 1.59 -38.92 17.96
C ARG A 87 1.27 -37.65 17.19
N THR A 88 1.03 -37.75 15.90
CA THR A 88 0.71 -36.58 15.06
C THR A 88 -0.54 -35.84 15.55
N ARG A 89 -1.54 -36.54 16.09
CA ARG A 89 -2.73 -35.91 16.70
C ARG A 89 -2.45 -35.04 17.93
N ASP A 90 -1.29 -35.24 18.55
CA ASP A 90 -0.83 -34.50 19.72
C ASP A 90 0.03 -33.29 19.27
N ILE A 91 0.24 -33.11 17.96
CA ILE A 91 0.98 -31.99 17.36
C ILE A 91 -0.01 -30.94 16.83
N THR A 92 0.12 -29.74 17.36
CA THR A 92 -0.47 -28.52 16.78
C THR A 92 0.59 -27.84 15.92
N VAL A 93 0.23 -27.42 14.71
CA VAL A 93 1.10 -26.67 13.81
C VAL A 93 0.63 -25.22 13.69
N THR A 94 1.56 -24.28 13.62
CA THR A 94 1.27 -22.86 13.55
C THR A 94 2.22 -22.09 12.65
N GLY A 95 1.75 -20.96 12.12
CA GLY A 95 2.60 -20.04 11.37
C GLY A 95 1.86 -18.78 10.94
N CYS A 96 2.64 -17.78 10.49
CA CYS A 96 2.14 -16.52 9.96
C CYS A 96 2.58 -16.34 8.51
N SER A 97 1.80 -15.60 7.71
CA SER A 97 2.09 -15.38 6.28
C SER A 97 2.40 -16.71 5.57
N LEU A 98 3.55 -16.83 4.88
CA LEU A 98 3.99 -18.07 4.23
C LEU A 98 4.06 -19.28 5.19
N GLY A 99 4.50 -19.09 6.45
CA GLY A 99 4.49 -20.16 7.45
C GLY A 99 3.08 -20.64 7.79
N GLY A 100 2.08 -19.75 7.74
CA GLY A 100 0.67 -20.11 7.90
C GLY A 100 0.08 -20.81 6.67
N PHE A 101 0.58 -20.48 5.46
CA PHE A 101 0.26 -21.26 4.26
C PHE A 101 0.77 -22.70 4.38
N LEU A 102 2.03 -22.89 4.80
CA LEU A 102 2.60 -24.22 5.05
C LEU A 102 1.78 -24.97 6.10
N THR A 103 1.38 -24.29 7.18
CA THR A 103 0.52 -24.83 8.23
C THR A 103 -0.80 -25.37 7.68
N GLN A 104 -1.48 -24.61 6.82
CA GLN A 104 -2.69 -25.09 6.14
C GLN A 104 -2.40 -26.33 5.31
N ALA A 105 -1.38 -26.29 4.45
CA ALA A 105 -1.06 -27.37 3.52
C ALA A 105 -0.71 -28.68 4.23
N VAL A 106 0.20 -28.65 5.20
CA VAL A 106 0.63 -29.86 5.93
C VAL A 106 -0.49 -30.43 6.80
N THR A 107 -1.35 -29.57 7.38
CA THR A 107 -2.48 -30.03 8.20
C THR A 107 -3.45 -30.86 7.38
N VAL A 108 -3.81 -30.37 6.19
CA VAL A 108 -4.71 -31.09 5.27
C VAL A 108 -4.10 -32.41 4.81
N ARG A 109 -2.79 -32.42 4.48
CA ARG A 109 -2.12 -33.62 3.94
C ARG A 109 -1.91 -34.71 4.98
N LYS A 110 -1.52 -34.36 6.20
CA LYS A 110 -1.28 -35.32 7.30
C LYS A 110 -2.57 -35.77 8.00
N ARG A 111 -3.70 -35.07 7.79
CA ARG A 111 -5.08 -35.38 8.24
C ARG A 111 -5.32 -35.49 9.76
N THR A 112 -4.27 -35.63 10.55
CA THR A 112 -4.31 -35.87 11.99
C THR A 112 -3.87 -34.67 12.80
N LEU A 113 -3.30 -33.65 12.16
CA LEU A 113 -2.80 -32.44 12.82
C LEU A 113 -3.93 -31.46 13.11
N LYS A 114 -3.68 -30.58 14.08
CA LYS A 114 -4.44 -29.33 14.25
C LYS A 114 -3.60 -28.15 13.77
N GLY A 115 -4.16 -27.30 12.93
CA GLY A 115 -3.51 -26.11 12.39
C GLY A 115 -4.09 -24.82 12.97
N ILE A 116 -3.23 -23.86 13.30
CA ILE A 116 -3.62 -22.51 13.71
C ILE A 116 -2.79 -21.52 12.88
N THR A 117 -3.42 -20.61 12.15
CA THR A 117 -2.70 -19.66 11.30
C THR A 117 -3.01 -18.23 11.66
N PHE A 118 -2.08 -17.32 11.37
CA PHE A 118 -2.23 -15.88 11.59
C PHE A 118 -1.92 -15.14 10.30
N ASN A 119 -2.86 -14.32 9.80
CA ASN A 119 -2.68 -13.49 8.60
C ASN A 119 -1.98 -14.24 7.45
N ALA A 120 -2.44 -15.47 7.17
CA ALA A 120 -1.82 -16.35 6.18
C ALA A 120 -2.62 -16.34 4.87
N PRO A 121 -1.99 -16.48 3.69
CA PRO A 121 -2.75 -16.63 2.45
C PRO A 121 -3.47 -17.97 2.42
N GLY A 122 -4.60 -18.02 1.73
CA GLY A 122 -5.44 -19.20 1.64
C GLY A 122 -4.84 -20.31 0.77
N ALA A 123 -4.72 -21.52 1.32
CA ALA A 123 -4.11 -22.66 0.65
C ALA A 123 -5.11 -23.61 -0.06
N LEU A 124 -6.42 -23.31 -0.07
CA LEU A 124 -7.44 -24.25 -0.53
C LEU A 124 -7.22 -24.70 -1.97
N LYS A 125 -6.93 -23.76 -2.88
CA LYS A 125 -6.68 -24.09 -4.29
C LYS A 125 -5.43 -24.95 -4.46
N PHE A 126 -4.39 -24.70 -3.66
CA PHE A 126 -3.15 -25.49 -3.67
C PHE A 126 -3.40 -26.94 -3.24
N VAL A 127 -4.12 -27.16 -2.14
CA VAL A 127 -4.33 -28.52 -1.62
C VAL A 127 -5.43 -29.31 -2.34
N SER A 128 -6.37 -28.63 -3.02
CA SER A 128 -7.52 -29.29 -3.64
C SER A 128 -7.27 -29.75 -5.08
N GLY A 129 -6.17 -29.32 -5.71
CA GLY A 129 -5.92 -29.54 -7.13
C GLY A 129 -6.91 -28.80 -8.06
N PRO A 130 -6.81 -28.98 -9.38
CA PRO A 130 -7.68 -28.32 -10.35
C PRO A 130 -9.11 -28.89 -10.29
N GLY A 131 -10.09 -28.06 -9.90
CA GLY A 131 -11.53 -28.37 -9.97
C GLY A 131 -12.35 -27.83 -8.79
N SER A 132 -13.53 -27.27 -9.07
CA SER A 132 -14.43 -26.68 -8.05
C SER A 132 -15.08 -27.72 -7.12
N ALA A 133 -15.34 -28.94 -7.61
CA ALA A 133 -15.91 -30.03 -6.82
C ALA A 133 -14.96 -30.52 -5.71
N GLY A 134 -13.64 -30.54 -5.97
CA GLY A 134 -12.62 -30.91 -4.98
C GLY A 134 -12.53 -29.89 -3.84
N MET A 135 -12.63 -28.60 -4.14
CA MET A 135 -12.51 -27.53 -3.14
C MET A 135 -13.62 -27.55 -2.08
N ALA A 136 -14.87 -27.83 -2.48
CA ALA A 136 -15.98 -27.91 -1.54
C ALA A 136 -15.82 -29.09 -0.57
N ALA A 137 -15.42 -30.25 -1.08
CA ALA A 137 -15.16 -31.44 -0.28
C ALA A 137 -13.97 -31.24 0.68
N VAL A 138 -12.87 -30.64 0.21
CA VAL A 138 -11.71 -30.33 1.05
C VAL A 138 -12.09 -29.29 2.12
N SER A 139 -12.83 -28.25 1.77
CA SER A 139 -13.28 -27.23 2.74
C SER A 139 -14.17 -27.84 3.83
N ALA A 140 -15.12 -28.71 3.47
CA ALA A 140 -15.96 -29.42 4.43
C ALA A 140 -15.15 -30.36 5.35
N ALA A 141 -14.26 -31.17 4.76
CA ALA A 141 -13.43 -32.12 5.51
C ALA A 141 -12.43 -31.45 6.46
N THR A 142 -12.03 -30.21 6.16
CA THR A 142 -10.97 -29.50 6.90
C THR A 142 -11.51 -28.49 7.92
N ARG A 143 -12.84 -28.30 8.01
CA ARG A 143 -13.50 -27.27 8.84
C ARG A 143 -13.13 -27.31 10.33
N GLY A 144 -12.80 -28.50 10.85
CA GLY A 144 -12.35 -28.71 12.23
C GLY A 144 -10.83 -28.88 12.39
N MET A 145 -10.07 -28.83 11.30
CA MET A 145 -8.64 -29.12 11.30
C MET A 145 -7.78 -27.86 11.37
N VAL A 146 -8.22 -26.75 10.77
CA VAL A 146 -7.46 -25.50 10.72
C VAL A 146 -8.31 -24.33 11.18
N ASP A 147 -7.80 -23.56 12.14
CA ASP A 147 -8.32 -22.26 12.56
C ASP A 147 -7.43 -21.15 11.98
N ASN A 148 -7.97 -20.36 11.03
CA ASN A 148 -7.24 -19.25 10.41
C ASN A 148 -7.66 -17.93 11.01
N HIS A 149 -6.76 -17.27 11.74
CA HIS A 149 -7.00 -15.98 12.36
C HIS A 149 -6.48 -14.88 11.45
N ARG A 150 -7.35 -13.99 10.97
CA ARG A 150 -6.95 -12.88 10.09
C ARG A 150 -7.56 -11.55 10.50
N ARG A 151 -6.85 -10.45 10.23
CA ARG A 151 -7.40 -9.10 10.38
C ARG A 151 -8.11 -8.62 9.11
N ASP A 152 -9.08 -7.74 9.28
CA ASP A 152 -9.90 -7.19 8.19
C ASP A 152 -9.09 -6.53 7.09
N SER A 153 -8.08 -5.72 7.43
CA SER A 153 -7.25 -5.01 6.45
C SER A 153 -6.02 -5.80 5.98
N ASP A 154 -5.76 -6.99 6.53
CA ASP A 154 -4.52 -7.70 6.24
C ASP A 154 -4.54 -8.25 4.80
N PRO A 155 -3.68 -7.75 3.90
CA PRO A 155 -3.73 -8.12 2.49
C PRO A 155 -3.33 -9.59 2.28
N VAL A 156 -2.52 -10.15 3.18
CA VAL A 156 -2.02 -11.53 3.09
C VAL A 156 -3.12 -12.51 3.46
N GLY A 157 -3.74 -12.33 4.63
CA GLY A 157 -4.88 -13.08 5.15
C GLY A 157 -6.14 -12.95 4.30
N ASN A 158 -6.24 -11.91 3.48
CA ASN A 158 -7.33 -11.72 2.53
C ASN A 158 -7.05 -12.31 1.13
N SER A 159 -5.84 -12.81 0.88
CA SER A 159 -5.49 -13.46 -0.38
C SER A 159 -5.88 -14.94 -0.38
N GLY A 160 -6.46 -15.41 -1.49
CA GLY A 160 -6.84 -16.81 -1.68
C GLY A 160 -7.99 -17.29 -0.79
N ARG A 161 -8.40 -18.56 -1.00
CA ARG A 161 -9.39 -19.24 -0.16
C ARG A 161 -8.69 -20.12 0.87
N HIS A 162 -9.08 -20.04 2.13
CA HIS A 162 -8.50 -20.86 3.20
C HIS A 162 -9.13 -22.25 3.26
N VAL A 163 -8.34 -23.20 3.77
CA VAL A 163 -8.85 -24.48 4.29
C VAL A 163 -9.28 -24.28 5.74
N GLY A 164 -10.25 -25.05 6.22
CA GLY A 164 -10.73 -24.91 7.59
C GLY A 164 -11.57 -23.67 7.87
N ARG A 165 -11.62 -23.27 9.14
CA ARG A 165 -12.41 -22.13 9.64
C ARG A 165 -11.60 -20.84 9.52
N VAL A 166 -12.28 -19.73 9.26
CA VAL A 166 -11.68 -18.39 9.26
C VAL A 166 -12.30 -17.58 10.38
N TRP A 167 -11.45 -17.05 11.25
CA TRP A 167 -11.77 -16.09 12.29
C TRP A 167 -11.30 -14.72 11.84
N LYS A 168 -12.26 -13.83 11.60
CA LYS A 168 -12.03 -12.47 11.15
C LYS A 168 -12.04 -11.52 12.34
N TYR A 169 -11.01 -10.69 12.46
CA TYR A 169 -10.82 -9.75 13.56
C TYR A 169 -10.81 -8.32 13.03
N PRO A 170 -11.58 -7.39 13.63
CA PRO A 170 -11.49 -6.00 13.25
C PRO A 170 -10.06 -5.48 13.47
N ASP A 171 -9.64 -4.56 12.62
CA ASP A 171 -8.34 -3.93 12.77
C ASP A 171 -8.31 -3.13 14.08
N TYR A 172 -7.28 -3.36 14.88
CA TYR A 172 -7.06 -2.58 16.08
C TYR A 172 -6.38 -1.26 15.70
N VAL A 173 -7.13 -0.34 15.11
CA VAL A 173 -6.60 0.91 14.54
C VAL A 173 -7.30 2.13 15.11
N ARG A 174 -6.66 3.29 14.98
CA ARG A 174 -7.22 4.59 15.39
C ARG A 174 -7.03 5.64 14.30
N ARG A 175 -7.91 6.64 14.31
CA ARG A 175 -7.70 7.88 13.56
C ARG A 175 -6.55 8.66 14.17
N ALA A 176 -5.79 9.35 13.33
CA ALA A 176 -4.93 10.42 13.81
C ALA A 176 -5.78 11.65 14.15
N THR A 177 -5.28 12.49 15.05
CA THR A 177 -5.93 13.74 15.43
C THR A 177 -5.11 14.91 14.93
N TYR A 178 -5.77 15.89 14.33
CA TYR A 178 -5.15 17.14 13.96
C TYR A 178 -4.66 17.86 15.22
N VAL A 179 -3.40 18.27 15.23
CA VAL A 179 -2.78 18.98 16.35
C VAL A 179 -2.73 20.47 16.05
N SER A 180 -2.06 20.86 14.96
CA SER A 180 -1.80 22.25 14.64
C SER A 180 -1.31 22.42 13.20
N LYS A 181 -1.37 23.64 12.68
CA LYS A 181 -0.60 24.04 11.50
C LYS A 181 0.76 24.60 11.95
N PRO A 182 1.89 24.20 11.35
CA PRO A 182 3.18 24.77 11.71
C PRO A 182 3.19 26.30 11.58
N GLY A 183 3.74 26.98 12.58
CA GLY A 183 3.70 28.44 12.70
C GLY A 183 4.66 29.16 11.74
N CYS A 184 4.33 29.22 10.45
CA CYS A 184 5.14 29.93 9.45
C CYS A 184 4.71 31.38 9.17
N GLY A 185 3.61 31.84 9.78
CA GLY A 185 3.03 33.15 9.48
C GLY A 185 2.18 33.14 8.20
N LYS A 186 1.32 34.15 8.05
CA LYS A 186 0.36 34.21 6.93
C LYS A 186 1.07 34.30 5.58
N GLY A 187 0.61 33.50 4.60
CA GLY A 187 1.17 33.46 3.25
C GLY A 187 2.43 32.60 3.09
N ASN A 188 2.93 32.02 4.19
CA ASN A 188 4.05 31.11 4.19
C ASN A 188 3.56 29.68 4.48
N PHE A 189 4.39 28.69 4.16
CA PHE A 189 4.09 27.29 4.34
C PHE A 189 5.30 26.54 4.91
N ALA A 190 5.02 25.39 5.52
CA ALA A 190 6.04 24.56 6.13
C ALA A 190 6.58 23.53 5.14
N ASP A 191 7.88 23.29 5.21
CA ASP A 191 8.58 22.25 4.47
C ASP A 191 9.37 21.37 5.46
N PRO A 192 9.27 20.03 5.35
CA PRO A 192 9.89 19.11 6.31
C PRO A 192 11.42 19.01 6.20
N ARG A 193 12.04 19.62 5.18
CA ARG A 193 13.49 19.56 5.00
C ARG A 193 14.23 20.11 6.21
N ASN A 194 15.41 19.52 6.46
CA ASN A 194 16.34 19.95 7.51
C ASN A 194 15.72 20.02 8.91
N GLY A 195 14.72 19.18 9.21
CA GLY A 195 14.02 19.17 10.50
C GLY A 195 12.93 20.24 10.64
N GLY A 196 12.74 21.05 9.60
CA GLY A 196 11.62 21.94 9.43
C GLY A 196 12.00 23.37 9.08
N GLU A 197 11.36 23.88 8.03
CA GLU A 197 11.63 25.19 7.48
C GLU A 197 10.33 25.88 7.06
N CYS A 198 10.34 27.20 7.10
CA CYS A 198 9.26 28.03 6.58
C CYS A 198 9.67 28.67 5.25
N TRP A 199 8.78 28.55 4.27
CA TRP A 199 8.99 29.01 2.90
C TRP A 199 7.82 29.87 2.43
N SER A 200 8.06 30.71 1.43
CA SER A 200 7.04 31.57 0.84
C SER A 200 7.06 31.55 -0.67
N CYS A 201 5.87 31.55 -1.26
CA CYS A 201 5.69 31.83 -2.68
C CYS A 201 5.35 33.30 -2.96
N GLU A 202 5.28 34.15 -1.93
CA GLU A 202 5.05 35.60 -2.05
C GLU A 202 3.82 35.92 -2.93
N GLY A 203 2.69 35.26 -2.61
CA GLY A 203 1.43 35.40 -3.35
C GLY A 203 1.30 34.54 -4.61
N TRP A 204 2.32 33.76 -4.97
CA TRP A 204 2.22 32.73 -6.01
C TRP A 204 1.70 31.42 -5.42
N ASN A 205 1.22 30.51 -6.27
CA ASN A 205 0.71 29.22 -5.84
C ASN A 205 1.86 28.22 -5.68
N ARG A 206 1.81 27.43 -4.60
CA ARG A 206 2.76 26.35 -4.37
C ARG A 206 2.47 25.19 -5.32
N THR A 207 3.48 24.72 -6.06
CA THR A 207 3.34 23.51 -6.89
C THR A 207 3.39 22.24 -6.03
N ALA A 208 2.65 21.20 -6.38
CA ALA A 208 2.53 19.99 -5.55
C ALA A 208 3.78 19.08 -5.59
N PHE A 209 4.52 19.06 -6.71
CA PHE A 209 5.51 18.01 -6.99
C PHE A 209 6.97 18.49 -7.04
N HIS A 210 7.22 19.79 -6.93
CA HIS A 210 8.58 20.32 -7.00
C HIS A 210 9.11 20.66 -5.61
N ALA A 211 10.39 20.42 -5.34
CA ALA A 211 11.03 20.85 -4.11
C ALA A 211 11.00 22.39 -3.96
N VAL A 212 11.03 22.91 -2.73
CA VAL A 212 10.95 24.35 -2.43
C VAL A 212 12.10 25.18 -2.99
N ASP A 213 13.28 24.58 -3.15
CA ASP A 213 14.47 25.18 -3.78
C ASP A 213 14.52 24.97 -5.30
N SER A 214 13.54 24.29 -5.90
CA SER A 214 13.43 24.18 -7.35
C SER A 214 13.00 25.50 -7.97
N GLY A 215 13.48 25.82 -9.17
CA GLY A 215 12.95 26.93 -9.98
C GLY A 215 11.46 26.77 -10.35
N LYS A 216 10.85 25.61 -10.07
CA LYS A 216 9.43 25.31 -10.29
C LYS A 216 8.62 25.18 -8.99
N ALA A 217 9.15 25.64 -7.86
CA ALA A 217 8.49 25.53 -6.56
C ALA A 217 7.17 26.30 -6.49
N CYS A 218 7.12 27.47 -7.11
CA CYS A 218 5.96 28.35 -7.13
C CYS A 218 5.55 28.64 -8.58
N ALA A 219 4.25 28.69 -8.83
CA ALA A 219 3.67 28.95 -10.14
C ALA A 219 2.66 30.10 -10.08
N ARG A 220 2.60 30.86 -11.17
CA ARG A 220 1.53 31.84 -11.41
C ARG A 220 1.06 31.71 -12.85
N THR A 221 -0.23 31.49 -13.00
CA THR A 221 -0.89 31.47 -14.29
C THR A 221 -1.04 32.90 -14.79
N VAL A 222 -0.51 33.17 -15.98
CA VAL A 222 -0.82 34.37 -16.74
C VAL A 222 -2.05 34.04 -17.57
N ALA A 223 -3.16 34.73 -17.32
CA ALA A 223 -4.41 34.51 -18.04
C ALA A 223 -4.24 34.82 -19.54
N ALA A 224 -5.02 34.13 -20.37
CA ALA A 224 -5.11 34.47 -21.78
C ALA A 224 -5.65 35.91 -21.92
N SER A 225 -5.11 36.65 -22.89
CA SER A 225 -5.59 37.99 -23.21
C SER A 225 -6.00 38.09 -24.66
N TYR A 226 -7.05 38.86 -24.91
CA TYR A 226 -7.68 38.99 -26.22
C TYR A 226 -7.59 40.44 -26.73
N HIS A 227 -7.46 40.60 -28.04
CA HIS A 227 -7.58 41.91 -28.71
C HIS A 227 -8.07 41.76 -30.15
N ARG A 228 -8.46 42.88 -30.77
CA ARG A 228 -8.82 42.95 -32.19
C ARG A 228 -7.62 42.70 -33.08
N ALA A 229 -7.86 42.19 -34.29
CA ALA A 229 -6.83 42.12 -35.30
C ALA A 229 -6.56 43.52 -35.88
N GLU A 230 -5.31 43.85 -36.13
CA GLU A 230 -4.92 45.13 -36.69
C GLU A 230 -4.98 45.07 -38.22
N LYS A 231 -5.79 45.92 -38.85
CA LYS A 231 -5.84 46.04 -40.31
C LYS A 231 -4.55 46.72 -40.80
N LYS A 232 -3.73 45.99 -41.56
CA LYS A 232 -2.46 46.51 -42.10
C LYS A 232 -2.64 47.20 -43.44
N ARG A 233 -3.40 46.59 -44.36
CA ARG A 233 -3.71 47.19 -45.66
C ARG A 233 -4.99 46.63 -46.26
N GLN A 234 -5.56 47.37 -47.19
CA GLN A 234 -6.60 46.87 -48.09
C GLN A 234 -5.97 46.39 -49.39
N ASN A 235 -6.47 45.28 -49.94
CA ASN A 235 -5.99 44.79 -51.22
C ASN A 235 -6.63 45.56 -52.38
N THR A 236 -5.86 45.73 -53.45
CA THR A 236 -6.25 46.49 -54.66
C THR A 236 -6.66 45.58 -55.82
N HIS A 237 -6.32 44.30 -55.77
CA HIS A 237 -6.76 43.30 -56.76
C HIS A 237 -6.93 41.91 -56.13
N VAL A 238 -7.74 41.06 -56.76
CA VAL A 238 -7.97 39.67 -56.33
C VAL A 238 -6.64 38.89 -56.42
N GLY A 239 -6.37 38.04 -55.43
CA GLY A 239 -5.16 37.21 -55.41
C GLY A 239 -3.87 37.92 -54.98
N GLN A 240 -3.92 39.19 -54.56
CA GLN A 240 -2.74 39.95 -54.10
C GLN A 240 -2.01 39.30 -52.91
N GLY A 241 -2.72 38.47 -52.13
CA GLY A 241 -2.18 37.79 -50.96
C GLY A 241 -1.81 38.73 -49.82
N CYS A 242 -1.39 38.15 -48.70
CA CYS A 242 -0.88 38.89 -47.55
C CYS A 242 0.57 38.49 -47.24
N PRO A 243 1.41 39.45 -46.79
CA PRO A 243 2.75 39.16 -46.30
C PRO A 243 2.78 38.11 -45.18
N ARG A 244 3.95 37.53 -44.93
CA ARG A 244 4.14 36.53 -43.87
C ARG A 244 3.87 37.16 -42.49
N GLY A 245 3.05 36.48 -41.68
CA GLY A 245 2.62 36.99 -40.37
C GLY A 245 1.33 37.83 -40.44
N GLU A 246 0.81 38.05 -41.64
CA GLU A 246 -0.52 38.61 -41.90
C GLU A 246 -1.44 37.53 -42.47
N PHE A 247 -2.74 37.79 -42.42
CA PHE A 247 -3.76 36.92 -42.99
C PHE A 247 -4.86 37.73 -43.67
N TRP A 248 -5.44 37.15 -44.72
CA TRP A 248 -6.50 37.76 -45.48
C TRP A 248 -7.85 37.58 -44.79
N ASP A 249 -8.66 38.64 -44.75
CA ASP A 249 -10.06 38.57 -44.34
C ASP A 249 -10.91 39.43 -45.28
N VAL A 250 -12.14 38.98 -45.55
CA VAL A 250 -13.10 39.69 -46.41
C VAL A 250 -13.57 41.00 -45.76
N LYS A 251 -13.64 41.05 -44.43
CA LYS A 251 -14.03 42.25 -43.70
C LYS A 251 -12.95 43.32 -43.85
N GLY A 252 -13.36 44.55 -44.18
CA GLY A 252 -12.46 45.70 -44.31
C GLY A 252 -11.86 45.92 -45.71
N GLY A 253 -12.32 45.22 -46.75
CA GLY A 253 -12.10 45.58 -48.15
C GLY A 253 -13.42 45.81 -48.92
N HIS A 254 -13.34 46.10 -50.22
CA HIS A 254 -14.52 46.13 -51.11
C HIS A 254 -14.87 44.70 -51.57
N GLY A 255 -15.51 43.93 -50.69
CA GLY A 255 -15.96 42.56 -50.99
C GLY A 255 -14.78 41.60 -51.25
N VAL A 256 -14.73 40.98 -52.43
CA VAL A 256 -13.75 39.94 -52.80
C VAL A 256 -12.29 40.40 -52.81
N LEU A 257 -12.03 41.70 -52.73
CA LEU A 257 -10.68 42.23 -52.56
C LEU A 257 -10.13 41.90 -51.16
N GLY A 258 -10.98 42.03 -50.13
CA GLY A 258 -10.59 41.88 -48.71
C GLY A 258 -9.46 42.80 -48.25
N ALA A 259 -8.93 42.51 -47.07
CA ALA A 259 -7.84 43.24 -46.44
C ALA A 259 -6.89 42.28 -45.69
N CYS A 260 -5.66 42.73 -45.47
CA CYS A 260 -4.69 42.00 -44.67
C CYS A 260 -4.70 42.49 -43.22
N TYR A 261 -4.71 41.54 -42.29
CA TYR A 261 -4.72 41.75 -40.86
C TYR A 261 -3.55 41.05 -40.19
N SER A 262 -3.12 41.54 -39.03
CA SER A 262 -2.14 40.87 -38.19
C SER A 262 -2.62 40.77 -36.74
N CYS A 263 -2.12 39.72 -36.06
CA CYS A 263 -2.24 39.55 -34.62
C CYS A 263 -0.95 39.90 -33.88
N ASP A 264 0.02 40.55 -34.54
CA ASP A 264 1.30 40.97 -33.94
C ASP A 264 2.02 39.83 -33.20
N GLY A 265 2.15 38.68 -33.87
CA GLY A 265 2.75 37.46 -33.30
C GLY A 265 1.84 36.64 -32.37
N ASN A 266 0.65 37.13 -32.02
CA ASN A 266 -0.36 36.37 -31.28
C ASN A 266 -1.14 35.39 -32.18
N LYS A 267 -1.87 34.46 -31.56
CA LYS A 267 -2.62 33.45 -32.29
C LYS A 267 -3.95 34.00 -32.78
N ARG A 268 -4.31 33.67 -34.02
CA ARG A 268 -5.62 33.96 -34.58
C ARG A 268 -6.67 33.03 -33.96
N THR A 269 -7.78 33.60 -33.52
CA THR A 269 -8.93 32.84 -33.01
C THR A 269 -9.98 32.58 -34.11
N VAL A 270 -11.08 31.93 -33.74
CA VAL A 270 -12.27 31.74 -34.59
C VAL A 270 -13.14 33.00 -34.70
N PHE A 271 -13.00 33.99 -33.81
CA PHE A 271 -13.84 35.18 -33.81
C PHE A 271 -13.55 36.09 -35.01
N ALA A 272 -14.45 36.97 -35.42
CA ALA A 272 -14.20 37.86 -36.56
C ALA A 272 -13.04 38.85 -36.29
N VAL A 273 -12.37 39.35 -37.34
CA VAL A 273 -11.20 40.27 -37.23
C VAL A 273 -11.48 41.57 -36.49
N ASP A 274 -12.73 42.02 -36.55
CA ASP A 274 -13.26 43.20 -35.87
C ASP A 274 -13.78 42.90 -34.45
N SER A 275 -13.64 41.67 -33.97
CA SER A 275 -13.95 41.34 -32.58
C SER A 275 -12.77 41.63 -31.68
N ASP A 276 -13.02 42.10 -30.46
CA ASP A 276 -11.98 42.20 -29.41
C ASP A 276 -11.40 40.84 -28.99
N LYS A 277 -11.91 39.74 -29.56
CA LYS A 277 -11.42 38.37 -29.39
C LYS A 277 -10.72 37.80 -30.62
N ALA A 278 -10.46 38.60 -31.65
CA ALA A 278 -9.87 38.13 -32.90
C ALA A 278 -8.48 37.49 -32.72
N CYS A 279 -7.68 38.06 -31.82
CA CYS A 279 -6.32 37.64 -31.54
C CYS A 279 -6.20 37.27 -30.07
N GLU A 280 -5.51 36.17 -29.79
CA GLU A 280 -5.30 35.65 -28.44
C GLU A 280 -3.81 35.48 -28.15
N ARG A 281 -3.40 36.03 -27.00
CA ARG A 281 -2.16 35.63 -26.33
C ARG A 281 -2.51 34.46 -25.40
N PRO A 282 -2.00 33.24 -25.65
CA PRO A 282 -2.38 32.07 -24.87
C PRO A 282 -2.02 32.24 -23.39
N ALA A 283 -2.82 31.64 -22.51
CA ALA A 283 -2.44 31.49 -21.12
C ALA A 283 -1.16 30.65 -21.02
N TYR A 284 -0.27 31.03 -20.10
CA TYR A 284 0.94 30.26 -19.80
C TYR A 284 1.27 30.35 -18.32
N GLU A 285 1.99 29.35 -17.83
CA GLU A 285 2.47 29.33 -16.45
C GLU A 285 3.88 29.88 -16.39
N THR A 286 4.10 30.74 -15.41
CA THR A 286 5.44 31.18 -15.02
C THR A 286 5.83 30.49 -13.72
N PHE A 287 7.12 30.23 -13.56
CA PHE A 287 7.65 29.49 -12.43
C PHE A 287 8.76 30.27 -11.72
N LYS A 288 8.85 30.12 -10.40
CA LYS A 288 9.99 30.60 -9.61
C LYS A 288 10.29 29.68 -8.43
N ARG A 289 11.48 29.87 -7.85
CA ARG A 289 11.89 29.26 -6.57
C ARG A 289 11.12 29.89 -5.41
N ALA A 290 10.84 29.09 -4.37
CA ALA A 290 10.29 29.62 -3.12
C ALA A 290 11.38 30.34 -2.32
N LYS A 291 10.97 31.32 -1.51
CA LYS A 291 11.88 32.06 -0.62
C LYS A 291 11.95 31.38 0.74
N PHE A 292 13.16 31.04 1.18
CA PHE A 292 13.40 30.59 2.55
C PHE A 292 13.16 31.75 3.52
N ILE A 293 12.37 31.50 4.57
CA ILE A 293 12.04 32.49 5.60
C ILE A 293 12.87 32.24 6.86
N ARG A 294 12.79 31.04 7.43
CA ARG A 294 13.50 30.65 8.65
C ARG A 294 13.43 29.14 8.86
N LYS A 295 14.31 28.62 9.72
CA LYS A 295 14.12 27.29 10.34
C LYS A 295 12.94 27.35 11.33
N SER A 296 12.23 26.24 11.47
CA SER A 296 11.14 26.10 12.44
C SER A 296 11.09 24.67 12.95
N ALA A 297 10.80 24.48 14.24
CA ALA A 297 10.33 23.18 14.69
C ALA A 297 9.07 22.84 13.88
N LEU A 298 9.10 21.74 13.15
CA LEU A 298 8.06 21.43 12.18
C LEU A 298 6.75 21.08 12.89
N CYS A 299 6.82 20.21 13.89
CA CYS A 299 5.68 19.78 14.67
C CYS A 299 6.04 19.61 16.15
N PRO A 300 5.09 19.82 17.07
CA PRO A 300 5.27 19.53 18.50
C PRO A 300 5.72 18.09 18.74
N SER A 301 6.47 17.86 19.82
CA SER A 301 6.88 16.51 20.22
C SER A 301 5.66 15.59 20.39
N GLY A 302 5.77 14.36 19.86
CA GLY A 302 4.66 13.39 19.84
C GLY A 302 3.66 13.58 18.70
N SER A 303 3.88 14.55 17.82
CA SER A 303 3.17 14.71 16.55
C SER A 303 4.11 14.59 15.37
N PHE A 304 3.55 14.40 14.18
CA PHE A 304 4.27 14.21 12.93
C PHE A 304 3.66 15.09 11.83
N PHE A 305 4.47 15.39 10.82
CA PHE A 305 4.08 16.27 9.72
C PHE A 305 3.34 15.52 8.63
N ASP A 306 2.25 16.12 8.15
CA ASP A 306 1.54 15.73 6.94
C ASP A 306 1.58 16.90 5.94
N PRO A 307 1.97 16.68 4.67
CA PRO A 307 2.13 17.75 3.69
C PRO A 307 0.81 18.35 3.18
N ARG A 308 -0.35 17.76 3.52
CA ARG A 308 -1.65 18.30 3.14
C ARG A 308 -1.84 19.73 3.62
N ASN A 309 -2.66 20.48 2.91
CA ASN A 309 -3.03 21.85 3.26
C ASN A 309 -1.84 22.79 3.55
N LEU A 310 -0.73 22.60 2.82
CA LEU A 310 0.52 23.33 2.97
C LEU A 310 1.25 23.07 4.30
N GLY A 311 1.07 21.86 4.83
CA GLY A 311 1.71 21.39 6.05
C GLY A 311 0.78 21.44 7.26
N GLU A 312 0.60 20.30 7.91
CA GLU A 312 -0.17 20.10 9.13
C GLU A 312 0.57 19.16 10.08
N CYS A 313 0.30 19.28 11.37
CA CYS A 313 0.79 18.36 12.39
C CYS A 313 -0.35 17.49 12.90
N TRP A 314 -0.10 16.20 12.96
CA TRP A 314 -1.04 15.18 13.35
C TRP A 314 -0.43 14.29 14.42
N SER A 315 -1.23 13.69 15.29
CA SER A 315 -0.75 12.76 16.31
C SER A 315 -1.61 11.51 16.36
N CYS A 316 -0.98 10.41 16.75
CA CYS A 316 -1.68 9.18 17.07
C CYS A 316 -1.99 9.13 18.56
N PRO A 317 -3.10 8.50 18.97
CA PRO A 317 -3.39 8.27 20.38
C PRO A 317 -2.26 7.52 21.08
N LYS A 318 -2.14 7.69 22.40
CA LYS A 318 -1.13 6.98 23.21
C LYS A 318 -1.20 5.47 22.95
N GLY A 319 -0.04 4.88 22.67
CA GLY A 319 0.07 3.46 22.34
C GLY A 319 -0.32 3.13 20.90
N PHE A 320 -0.32 4.10 20.00
CA PHE A 320 -0.42 3.88 18.56
C PHE A 320 0.66 4.68 17.83
N ASP A 321 1.22 4.08 16.80
CA ASP A 321 2.20 4.63 15.89
C ASP A 321 1.54 5.01 14.55
N ARG A 322 2.23 5.87 13.79
CA ARG A 322 1.80 6.30 12.47
C ARG A 322 1.87 5.12 11.47
N GLY A 323 0.73 4.80 10.85
CA GLY A 323 0.64 3.84 9.74
C GLY A 323 0.96 4.44 8.37
N THR A 324 0.58 3.74 7.30
CA THR A 324 0.76 4.20 5.90
C THR A 324 -0.50 4.86 5.32
N ALA A 325 -1.69 4.57 5.86
CA ALA A 325 -2.95 5.14 5.40
C ALA A 325 -2.97 6.68 5.56
N PRO A 326 -3.67 7.48 4.75
CA PRO A 326 -3.75 8.92 4.95
C PRO A 326 -4.24 9.31 6.36
N VAL A 327 -3.77 10.44 6.91
CA VAL A 327 -3.99 10.84 8.32
C VAL A 327 -5.46 11.03 8.72
N ASP A 328 -6.33 11.33 7.74
CA ASP A 328 -7.77 11.50 7.94
C ASP A 328 -8.56 10.18 7.91
N LYS A 329 -7.89 9.05 7.67
CA LYS A 329 -8.56 7.74 7.60
C LYS A 329 -8.67 7.07 8.96
N PRO A 330 -9.70 6.21 9.16
CA PRO A 330 -9.88 5.41 10.38
C PRO A 330 -8.65 4.60 10.82
N ASN A 331 -7.82 4.19 9.86
CA ASN A 331 -6.65 3.34 10.05
C ASN A 331 -5.31 4.10 9.95
N ALA A 332 -5.31 5.41 10.18
CA ALA A 332 -4.10 6.23 10.13
C ALA A 332 -3.06 5.84 11.20
N CYS A 333 -3.51 5.30 12.33
CA CYS A 333 -2.69 4.92 13.47
C CYS A 333 -2.85 3.43 13.78
N LEU A 334 -1.71 2.77 13.97
CA LEU A 334 -1.56 1.33 14.15
C LEU A 334 -0.93 1.07 15.53
N PRO A 335 -1.18 -0.06 16.20
CA PRO A 335 -0.57 -0.33 17.50
C PRO A 335 0.95 -0.49 17.35
N PRO A 336 1.76 -0.33 18.42
CA PRO A 336 3.22 -0.23 18.32
C PRO A 336 3.85 -1.55 17.87
N ASN A 337 3.14 -2.66 18.09
CA ASN A 337 3.50 -4.01 17.63
C ASN A 337 2.91 -4.36 16.24
N PHE A 338 2.49 -3.34 15.47
CA PHE A 338 2.30 -3.45 14.02
C PHE A 338 3.60 -3.04 13.29
N ARG A 339 4.66 -2.68 14.02
CA ARG A 339 6.00 -2.66 13.47
C ARG A 339 6.45 -4.09 13.25
N VAL A 340 6.77 -4.34 12.00
CA VAL A 340 7.28 -5.55 11.40
C VAL A 340 8.69 -5.86 11.95
N GLU A 341 8.78 -6.13 13.25
CA GLU A 341 9.99 -6.60 13.90
C GLU A 341 9.89 -8.11 14.08
N ASN A 342 10.75 -8.79 13.32
CA ASN A 342 11.20 -10.17 13.45
C ASN A 342 10.58 -10.94 14.64
N HIS A 343 9.73 -11.92 14.32
CA HIS A 343 9.16 -12.97 15.19
C HIS A 343 7.86 -12.72 15.95
N LYS A 344 7.10 -11.65 15.68
CA LYS A 344 5.74 -11.50 16.24
C LYS A 344 4.71 -11.50 15.13
N CYS A 345 3.84 -12.52 15.11
CA CYS A 345 2.60 -12.48 14.34
C CYS A 345 1.82 -11.23 14.77
N ASP A 346 1.72 -10.22 13.92
CA ASP A 346 1.34 -8.85 14.26
C ASP A 346 0.07 -8.75 15.13
N GLY A 347 0.29 -8.51 16.42
CA GLY A 347 -0.74 -8.26 17.42
C GLY A 347 -1.63 -9.46 17.81
N PHE A 348 -1.27 -10.69 17.46
CA PHE A 348 -1.84 -11.88 18.13
C PHE A 348 -0.86 -12.31 19.23
N TYR A 349 -1.11 -11.86 20.46
CA TYR A 349 -0.48 -12.49 21.62
C TYR A 349 -1.05 -13.91 21.74
N VAL A 350 -0.31 -14.90 21.26
CA VAL A 350 -0.60 -16.31 21.57
C VAL A 350 -0.02 -16.61 22.95
N ASP A 351 -0.70 -16.16 23.99
CA ASP A 351 -0.49 -16.70 25.34
C ASP A 351 -1.22 -18.04 25.42
N ILE A 352 -0.48 -19.11 25.13
CA ILE A 352 -0.98 -20.50 25.09
C ILE A 352 -1.47 -20.96 26.49
N SER A 353 -1.17 -20.19 27.56
CA SER A 353 -1.58 -20.53 28.93
C SER A 353 -2.96 -19.97 29.33
N ARG A 354 -3.55 -19.03 28.57
CA ARG A 354 -4.71 -18.24 29.04
C ARG A 354 -5.90 -18.09 28.08
N GLY A 355 -5.86 -18.69 26.90
CA GLY A 355 -6.93 -18.54 25.92
C GLY A 355 -6.97 -17.14 25.29
N MET A 356 -7.44 -17.05 24.06
CA MET A 356 -7.49 -15.80 23.30
C MET A 356 -8.43 -14.77 23.97
N LYS A 357 -7.88 -13.66 24.46
CA LYS A 357 -8.68 -12.48 24.83
C LYS A 357 -8.98 -11.64 23.59
N GLY A 358 -10.00 -12.05 22.86
CA GLY A 358 -10.62 -11.29 21.78
C GLY A 358 -11.97 -11.89 21.48
N VAL A 359 -13.05 -11.15 21.71
CA VAL A 359 -14.42 -11.62 21.48
C VAL A 359 -14.60 -11.82 19.97
N PRO A 360 -14.79 -13.05 19.47
CA PRO A 360 -15.01 -13.28 18.05
C PRO A 360 -16.44 -12.90 17.67
N VAL A 361 -16.62 -12.29 16.50
CA VAL A 361 -17.92 -12.28 15.80
C VAL A 361 -17.87 -13.46 14.82
N ALA A 362 -18.70 -14.47 15.04
CA ALA A 362 -18.80 -15.60 14.13
C ALA A 362 -19.59 -15.17 12.88
N GLU A 363 -19.01 -15.31 11.68
CA GLU A 363 -19.78 -15.29 10.44
C GLU A 363 -20.59 -16.60 10.33
N LYS A 364 -21.90 -16.47 10.09
CA LYS A 364 -22.82 -17.59 9.81
C LYS A 364 -22.66 -18.09 8.39
#